data_AF-A0A661B8L9-F1
#
_entry.id   AF-A0A661B8L9-F1
#
_cell.length_a   1.000
_cell.length_b   1.000
_cell.length_c   1.000
_cell.angle_alpha   90.00
_cell.angle_beta   90.00
_cell.angle_gamma   90.00
#
_symmetry.space_group_name_H-M   'P 1'
#
loop_
_entity.id
_entity.type
_entity.pdbx_description
1 polymer ?
#
loop_
_entity_poly.entity_id
_entity_poly.type
_entity_poly.pdbx_seq_one_letter_code
_entity_poly.pdbx_strand_id
1 'polypeptide(L)'
;MKEYNNPKMSSKEAQMKFKSIAYLSMLLVVIAVLGTVSPVMAQGPGEKDSIWLHTSAADWEKTADSFILHMEWELFFKKAGRRGTYASDWTALDPKEVDYTYRVEVATDSAFGNIVKKEETTEMSASIHGLEYDRSYVARVVLVDPPENYKDDFGGGIVYKHEKAVGGAAAEKKNLIYWVKFYLKYGGWQTYFIIAFALFGLFVVWPTTWWRLRLANVFPPNKPGFLYAALPFDRTGKTDHLSDKGNVYIREVAKYWSRAMAAMVQDPSYWKSTDDFIKASMQEQEEVKKRMWVDEGLPAIEQAIDVCKNGVPGIKLKKKPLEYPFPRVLLAALENQRANRNNWWASQEMDRATENTSYKEIDDLKSWGITTFWALGSIEPMLGLFGTVQGIQKAFMGIQAQLRENPDAQMAETVEKLAGGIQQALITTILGLLFGIPFMLMYYYYRGKADFIFSKWEEIVIEILNRA
;
A
#
# COMPACT_ATOMS: atom_id res chain seq x y z
N MET A 1 45.55 19.22 18.28
CA MET A 1 44.42 19.00 17.36
C MET A 1 43.82 17.65 17.68
N LYS A 2 42.57 17.61 18.14
CA LYS A 2 41.90 16.40 18.63
C LYS A 2 41.54 15.47 17.48
N GLU A 3 41.88 14.19 17.62
CA GLU A 3 41.35 13.09 16.82
C GLU A 3 39.82 13.05 16.94
N TYR A 4 39.12 13.16 15.81
CA TYR A 4 37.69 12.85 15.73
C TYR A 4 37.54 11.40 15.26
N ASN A 5 37.43 10.52 16.24
CA ASN A 5 37.13 9.10 16.08
C ASN A 5 35.63 8.97 15.75
N ASN A 6 35.28 8.85 14.47
CA ASN A 6 33.90 8.62 14.02
C ASN A 6 33.63 7.10 14.02
N PRO A 7 32.67 6.58 14.81
CA PRO A 7 32.42 5.15 14.87
C PRO A 7 31.82 4.67 13.54
N LYS A 8 32.54 3.77 12.85
CA LYS A 8 32.02 3.00 11.71
C LYS A 8 30.78 2.22 12.17
N MET A 9 29.61 2.77 11.89
CA MET A 9 28.34 2.08 12.05
C MET A 9 28.38 0.83 11.16
N SER A 10 28.34 -0.35 11.79
CA SER A 10 28.46 -1.65 11.14
C SER A 10 27.47 -1.75 9.98
N SER A 11 27.96 -2.10 8.79
CA SER A 11 27.12 -2.21 7.58
C SER A 11 25.94 -3.17 7.76
N LYS A 12 25.99 -4.07 8.76
CA LYS A 12 24.89 -4.94 9.19
C LYS A 12 23.67 -4.20 9.76
N GLU A 13 23.85 -3.07 10.45
CA GLU A 13 22.75 -2.31 11.07
C GLU A 13 22.05 -1.40 10.06
N ALA A 14 22.81 -0.78 9.14
CA ALA A 14 22.25 -0.13 7.96
C ALA A 14 21.52 -1.13 7.03
N GLN A 15 22.06 -2.36 6.92
CA GLN A 15 21.46 -3.48 6.19
C GLN A 15 20.16 -4.01 6.80
N MET A 16 19.93 -3.88 8.11
CA MET A 16 18.66 -4.30 8.72
C MET A 16 17.57 -3.23 8.52
N LYS A 17 17.95 -1.95 8.67
CA LYS A 17 17.05 -0.81 8.44
C LYS A 17 16.49 -0.83 7.02
N PHE A 18 17.31 -1.01 5.98
CA PHE A 18 16.85 -1.05 4.58
C PHE A 18 16.06 -2.30 4.17
N LYS A 19 16.27 -3.44 4.85
CA LYS A 19 15.56 -4.71 4.57
C LYS A 19 14.09 -4.69 5.00
N SER A 20 13.76 -3.89 6.01
CA SER A 20 12.37 -3.57 6.33
C SER A 20 11.76 -2.65 5.28
N ILE A 21 12.52 -1.73 4.69
CA ILE A 21 11.99 -0.59 3.91
C ILE A 21 11.30 -0.96 2.58
N ALA A 22 11.27 -2.20 2.06
CA ALA A 22 10.46 -2.51 0.87
C ALA A 22 9.14 -3.24 1.21
N TYR A 23 9.23 -4.25 2.10
CA TYR A 23 8.08 -4.99 2.60
C TYR A 23 7.32 -4.20 3.68
N LEU A 24 8.06 -3.60 4.62
CA LEU A 24 7.52 -2.60 5.52
C LEU A 24 7.31 -1.24 4.84
N SER A 25 7.95 -0.79 3.74
CA SER A 25 7.45 0.47 3.15
C SER A 25 6.10 0.29 2.53
N MET A 26 5.75 -0.83 1.92
CA MET A 26 4.42 -0.96 1.32
C MET A 26 3.37 -1.17 2.41
N LEU A 27 3.68 -1.98 3.43
CA LEU A 27 2.81 -2.11 4.60
C LEU A 27 2.77 -0.80 5.41
N LEU A 28 3.87 -0.07 5.57
CA LEU A 28 3.95 1.24 6.25
C LEU A 28 3.43 2.37 5.38
N VAL A 29 3.42 2.31 4.05
CA VAL A 29 2.80 3.32 3.18
C VAL A 29 1.32 3.04 3.14
N VAL A 30 0.87 1.79 3.06
CA VAL A 30 -0.55 1.46 3.21
C VAL A 30 -1.02 1.76 4.64
N ILE A 31 -0.26 1.43 5.69
CA ILE A 31 -0.60 1.75 7.09
C ILE A 31 -0.42 3.23 7.41
N ALA A 32 0.61 3.91 6.89
CA ALA A 32 0.79 5.35 7.09
C ALA A 32 -0.19 6.13 6.25
N VAL A 33 -0.59 5.69 5.05
CA VAL A 33 -1.66 6.33 4.28
C VAL A 33 -3.03 5.98 4.84
N LEU A 34 -3.28 4.78 5.38
CA LEU A 34 -4.49 4.51 6.18
C LEU A 34 -4.47 5.28 7.52
N GLY A 35 -3.28 5.62 8.03
CA GLY A 35 -3.10 6.45 9.22
C GLY A 35 -3.22 7.95 8.97
N THR A 36 -2.72 8.45 7.83
CA THR A 36 -2.75 9.86 7.41
C THR A 36 -4.03 10.20 6.66
N VAL A 37 -4.64 9.23 5.99
CA VAL A 37 -6.06 9.24 5.60
C VAL A 37 -6.91 8.61 6.70
N SER A 38 -6.58 8.93 7.95
CA SER A 38 -7.70 9.29 8.82
C SER A 38 -8.45 10.39 8.07
N PRO A 39 -9.79 10.37 7.95
CA PRO A 39 -10.48 11.59 7.55
C PRO A 39 -9.87 12.71 8.38
N VAL A 40 -9.65 13.88 7.78
CA VAL A 40 -9.45 15.09 8.57
C VAL A 40 -10.69 15.16 9.45
N MET A 41 -10.58 14.54 10.62
CA MET A 41 -11.39 14.85 11.76
C MET A 41 -11.13 16.33 11.87
N ALA A 42 -12.18 17.13 11.69
CA ALA A 42 -12.22 18.48 12.21
C ALA A 42 -11.37 18.47 13.48
N GLN A 43 -10.33 19.31 13.50
CA GLN A 43 -9.37 19.41 14.61
C GLN A 43 -10.13 19.05 15.88
N GLY A 44 -9.82 17.90 16.47
CA GLY A 44 -10.50 17.51 17.71
C GLY A 44 -10.41 18.73 18.61
N PRO A 45 -11.54 19.20 19.19
CA PRO A 45 -11.55 20.44 19.94
C PRO A 45 -10.38 20.37 20.89
N GLY A 46 -9.50 21.37 20.82
CA GLY A 46 -8.30 21.42 21.65
C GLY A 46 -8.68 21.06 23.08
N GLU A 47 -7.83 20.31 23.79
CA GLU A 47 -8.09 19.82 25.16
C GLU A 47 -8.83 20.87 25.99
N LYS A 48 -10.16 20.77 26.02
CA LYS A 48 -11.08 21.73 26.64
C LYS A 48 -11.89 20.92 27.62
N ASP A 49 -11.81 21.32 28.88
CA ASP A 49 -12.51 20.69 29.98
C ASP A 49 -14.02 20.65 29.70
N SER A 50 -14.69 19.55 30.04
CA SER A 50 -16.13 19.47 29.87
C SER A 50 -16.83 19.99 31.13
N ILE A 51 -17.83 20.85 30.93
CA ILE A 51 -18.64 21.43 32.00
C ILE A 51 -20.03 20.81 31.96
N TRP A 52 -20.52 20.40 33.12
CA TRP A 52 -21.87 19.91 33.30
C TRP A 52 -22.60 20.77 34.35
N LEU A 53 -23.76 21.29 33.96
CA LEU A 53 -24.64 22.06 34.84
C LEU A 53 -25.82 21.18 35.25
N HIS A 54 -25.94 20.96 36.56
CA HIS A 54 -26.96 20.11 37.17
C HIS A 54 -27.89 20.95 38.03
N THR A 55 -29.20 20.89 37.78
CA THR A 55 -30.19 21.54 38.66
C THR A 55 -30.38 20.67 39.90
N SER A 56 -29.91 21.16 41.06
CA SER A 56 -29.90 20.42 42.32
C SER A 56 -31.25 20.45 43.02
N ALA A 57 -31.96 21.58 42.96
CA ALA A 57 -33.29 21.73 43.54
C ALA A 57 -34.14 22.74 42.76
N ALA A 58 -35.45 22.48 42.74
CA ALA A 58 -36.45 23.40 42.21
C ALA A 58 -37.69 23.35 43.11
N ASP A 59 -37.88 24.40 43.89
CA ASP A 59 -38.99 24.56 44.83
C ASP A 59 -39.85 25.76 44.42
N TRP A 60 -41.08 25.84 44.92
CA TRP A 60 -41.96 26.96 44.64
C TRP A 60 -42.69 27.42 45.90
N GLU A 61 -42.89 28.74 46.01
CA GLU A 61 -43.58 29.38 47.13
C GLU A 61 -44.84 30.11 46.64
N LYS A 62 -45.93 29.99 47.40
CA LYS A 62 -47.23 30.58 47.07
C LYS A 62 -47.35 32.01 47.60
N THR A 63 -47.50 32.99 46.71
CA THR A 63 -47.86 34.39 47.06
C THR A 63 -49.34 34.66 46.72
N ALA A 64 -49.93 35.74 47.23
CA ALA A 64 -51.37 36.06 47.11
C ALA A 64 -51.92 35.95 45.67
N ASP A 65 -51.22 36.50 44.67
CA ASP A 65 -51.67 36.55 43.26
C ASP A 65 -50.72 35.86 42.25
N SER A 66 -49.55 35.39 42.70
CA SER A 66 -48.56 34.68 41.86
C SER A 66 -47.74 33.67 42.68
N PHE A 67 -47.02 32.75 42.03
CA PHE A 67 -46.02 31.92 42.70
C PHE A 67 -44.60 32.35 42.36
N ILE A 68 -43.67 32.04 43.27
CA ILE A 68 -42.23 32.26 43.12
C ILE A 68 -41.60 30.89 42.86
N LEU A 69 -40.75 30.79 41.86
CA LEU A 69 -39.96 29.58 41.58
C LEU A 69 -38.52 29.80 42.08
N HIS A 70 -38.09 28.99 43.04
CA HIS A 70 -36.72 28.95 43.53
C HIS A 70 -35.97 27.83 42.85
N MET A 71 -34.83 28.14 42.25
CA MET A 71 -33.97 27.15 41.61
C MET A 71 -32.56 27.25 42.15
N GLU A 72 -31.97 26.09 42.42
CA GLU A 72 -30.57 25.93 42.79
C GLU A 72 -29.89 24.98 41.78
N TRP A 73 -28.64 25.25 41.46
CA TRP A 73 -27.85 24.41 40.56
C TRP A 73 -26.40 24.28 41.00
N GLU A 74 -25.79 23.15 40.63
CA GLU A 74 -24.40 22.84 40.88
C GLU A 74 -23.63 22.68 39.56
N LEU A 75 -22.35 23.02 39.59
CA LEU A 75 -21.49 22.97 38.42
C LEU A 75 -20.37 21.94 38.61
N PHE A 76 -20.30 21.02 37.65
CA PHE A 76 -19.36 19.92 37.64
C PHE A 76 -18.36 20.08 36.50
N PHE A 77 -17.08 19.84 36.79
CA PHE A 77 -16.01 19.86 35.81
C PHE A 77 -15.36 18.50 35.65
N LYS A 78 -14.82 18.29 34.44
CA LYS A 78 -14.04 17.12 34.12
C LYS A 78 -12.88 17.49 33.20
N LYS A 79 -11.66 17.33 33.74
CA LYS A 79 -10.43 17.71 33.03
C LYS A 79 -10.12 16.78 31.88
N ALA A 80 -9.71 17.35 30.75
CA ALA A 80 -9.21 16.60 29.62
C ALA A 80 -7.80 16.05 29.94
N GLY A 81 -7.63 14.72 29.88
CA GLY A 81 -6.32 14.09 29.97
C GLY A 81 -5.55 14.17 28.64
N ARG A 82 -4.22 14.11 28.71
CA ARG A 82 -3.19 14.24 27.63
C ARG A 82 -3.39 13.43 26.32
N ARG A 83 -4.45 12.62 26.21
CA ARG A 83 -4.79 11.76 25.07
C ARG A 83 -6.26 11.86 24.65
N GLY A 84 -6.97 12.93 25.05
CA GLY A 84 -8.41 13.07 24.79
C GLY A 84 -9.26 12.06 25.58
N THR A 85 -8.75 11.60 26.73
CA THR A 85 -9.49 10.76 27.67
C THR A 85 -9.88 11.62 28.86
N TYR A 86 -11.17 11.65 29.18
CA TYR A 86 -11.65 12.31 30.39
C TYR A 86 -11.45 11.37 31.59
N ALA A 87 -11.30 11.91 32.80
CA ALA A 87 -11.25 11.12 34.04
C ALA A 87 -12.50 10.22 34.21
N SER A 88 -12.52 9.28 35.16
CA SER A 88 -13.76 8.52 35.43
C SER A 88 -14.86 9.41 36.03
N ASP A 89 -14.47 10.31 36.94
CA ASP A 89 -15.39 10.94 37.88
C ASP A 89 -15.54 12.45 37.63
N TRP A 90 -16.73 12.98 37.91
CA TRP A 90 -17.03 14.43 37.88
C TRP A 90 -16.63 15.06 39.21
N THR A 91 -16.05 16.25 39.18
CA THR A 91 -15.68 17.01 40.39
C THR A 91 -16.58 18.23 40.51
N ALA A 92 -17.28 18.39 41.64
CA ALA A 92 -18.03 19.60 41.95
C ALA A 92 -17.07 20.77 42.21
N LEU A 93 -17.36 21.95 41.66
CA LEU A 93 -16.60 23.17 41.94
C LEU A 93 -17.24 24.00 43.04
N ASP A 94 -16.42 24.65 43.84
CA ASP A 94 -16.88 25.64 44.82
C ASP A 94 -17.40 26.89 44.08
N PRO A 95 -18.59 27.41 44.43
CA PRO A 95 -19.15 28.64 43.85
C PRO A 95 -18.22 29.85 43.82
N LYS A 96 -17.19 29.90 44.68
CA LYS A 96 -16.25 31.04 44.76
C LYS A 96 -15.11 31.00 43.73
N GLU A 97 -14.90 29.87 43.05
CA GLU A 97 -13.77 29.67 42.14
C GLU A 97 -14.11 29.96 40.67
N VAL A 98 -15.36 30.33 40.36
CA VAL A 98 -15.87 30.34 38.98
C VAL A 98 -16.67 31.60 38.66
N ASP A 99 -16.25 32.34 37.64
CA ASP A 99 -16.90 33.58 37.15
C ASP A 99 -17.71 33.30 35.88
N TYR A 100 -18.85 32.61 36.02
CA TYR A 100 -19.79 32.35 34.93
C TYR A 100 -21.12 33.07 35.16
N THR A 101 -21.69 33.61 34.08
CA THR A 101 -23.05 34.17 34.09
C THR A 101 -24.06 33.10 33.67
N TYR A 102 -25.03 32.86 34.53
CA TYR A 102 -26.13 31.94 34.31
C TYR A 102 -27.37 32.71 33.86
N ARG A 103 -28.13 32.14 32.92
CA ARG A 103 -29.42 32.63 32.48
C ARG A 103 -30.49 31.62 32.83
N VAL A 104 -31.47 32.05 33.60
CA VAL A 104 -32.65 31.27 33.92
C VAL A 104 -33.78 31.67 32.96
N GLU A 105 -34.32 30.72 32.23
CA GLU A 105 -35.39 30.92 31.26
C GLU A 105 -36.62 30.12 31.67
N VAL A 106 -37.78 30.77 31.72
CA VAL A 106 -39.08 30.13 31.99
C VAL A 106 -39.94 30.21 30.75
N ALA A 107 -40.35 29.07 30.22
CA ALA A 107 -41.20 28.95 29.04
C ALA A 107 -42.54 28.26 29.36
N THR A 108 -43.53 28.44 28.49
CA THR A 108 -44.81 27.69 28.57
C THR A 108 -44.79 26.36 27.82
N ASP A 109 -43.71 26.08 27.09
CA ASP A 109 -43.55 24.89 26.26
C ASP A 109 -42.20 24.22 26.56
N SER A 110 -42.19 22.88 26.53
CA SER A 110 -41.01 22.06 26.74
C SER A 110 -39.93 22.25 25.66
N ALA A 111 -40.30 22.77 24.49
CA ALA A 111 -39.36 23.12 23.42
C ALA A 111 -38.74 24.53 23.57
N PHE A 112 -39.12 25.30 24.61
CA PHE A 112 -38.65 26.67 24.87
C PHE A 112 -38.89 27.66 23.71
N GLY A 113 -39.89 27.42 22.85
CA GLY A 113 -40.25 28.34 21.77
C GLY A 113 -40.88 29.65 22.24
N ASN A 114 -41.60 29.63 23.37
CA ASN A 114 -42.27 30.79 23.96
C ASN A 114 -41.74 31.05 25.37
N ILE A 115 -40.76 31.95 25.48
CA ILE A 115 -40.12 32.29 26.75
C ILE A 115 -40.87 33.44 27.42
N VAL A 116 -41.39 33.21 28.62
CA VAL A 116 -42.19 34.15 29.40
C VAL A 116 -41.31 35.09 30.21
N LYS A 117 -40.26 34.55 30.84
CA LYS A 117 -39.31 35.32 31.66
C LYS A 117 -37.88 34.82 31.44
N LYS A 118 -36.95 35.77 31.49
CA LYS A 118 -35.51 35.56 31.43
C LYS A 118 -34.85 36.40 32.51
N GLU A 119 -33.95 35.80 33.27
CA GLU A 119 -33.17 36.47 34.30
C GLU A 119 -31.71 35.99 34.22
N GLU A 120 -30.76 36.92 34.36
CA GLU A 120 -29.34 36.60 34.34
C GLU A 120 -28.77 36.83 35.75
N THR A 121 -28.08 35.83 36.29
CA THR A 121 -27.47 35.87 37.62
C THR A 121 -26.08 35.28 37.59
N THR A 122 -25.20 35.78 38.47
CA THR A 122 -23.87 35.20 38.72
C THR A 122 -23.89 34.27 39.94
N GLU A 123 -25.00 34.24 40.68
CA GLU A 123 -25.19 33.34 41.83
C GLU A 123 -25.75 31.99 41.36
N MET A 124 -25.42 30.90 42.05
CA MET A 124 -25.89 29.53 41.74
C MET A 124 -27.32 29.24 42.21
N SER A 125 -28.08 30.29 42.46
CA SER A 125 -29.49 30.27 42.85
C SER A 125 -30.21 31.45 42.23
N ALA A 126 -31.46 31.25 41.80
CA ALA A 126 -32.33 32.33 41.35
C ALA A 126 -33.76 32.11 41.82
N SER A 127 -34.46 33.23 42.04
CA SER A 127 -35.87 33.23 42.44
C SER A 127 -36.67 34.04 41.44
N ILE A 128 -37.51 33.36 40.65
CA ILE A 128 -38.29 34.00 39.59
C ILE A 128 -39.67 34.36 40.13
N HIS A 129 -39.94 35.65 40.24
CA HIS A 129 -41.19 36.18 40.77
C HIS A 129 -42.27 36.36 39.70
N GLY A 130 -43.54 36.38 40.11
CA GLY A 130 -44.65 36.84 39.27
C GLY A 130 -45.03 35.88 38.16
N LEU A 131 -45.09 34.59 38.45
CA LEU A 131 -45.66 33.56 37.56
C LEU A 131 -47.15 33.37 37.91
N GLU A 132 -48.00 33.34 36.89
CA GLU A 132 -49.46 33.27 37.07
C GLU A 132 -49.89 31.87 37.50
N TYR A 133 -50.89 31.80 38.37
CA TYR A 133 -51.58 30.54 38.63
C TYR A 133 -52.39 30.10 37.39
N ASP A 134 -52.61 28.79 37.21
CA ASP A 134 -53.35 28.17 36.09
C ASP A 134 -52.60 28.03 34.74
N ARG A 135 -51.26 28.16 34.75
CA ARG A 135 -50.40 27.85 33.59
C ARG A 135 -49.28 26.88 33.95
N SER A 136 -48.95 25.98 33.02
CA SER A 136 -47.79 25.09 33.14
C SER A 136 -46.54 25.82 32.62
N TYR A 137 -45.48 25.79 33.42
CA TYR A 137 -44.20 26.41 33.08
C TYR A 137 -43.10 25.37 33.12
N VAL A 138 -42.14 25.51 32.21
CA VAL A 138 -40.90 24.73 32.17
C VAL A 138 -39.75 25.72 32.33
N ALA A 139 -38.90 25.51 33.32
CA ALA A 139 -37.76 26.38 33.60
C ALA A 139 -36.44 25.67 33.27
N ARG A 140 -35.46 26.41 32.76
CA ARG A 140 -34.10 25.94 32.52
C ARG A 140 -33.06 26.95 32.94
N VAL A 141 -31.88 26.46 33.28
CA VAL A 141 -30.69 27.27 33.52
C VAL A 141 -29.69 26.98 32.40
N VAL A 142 -29.18 28.02 31.77
CA VAL A 142 -28.22 27.93 30.66
C VAL A 142 -27.09 28.92 30.92
N LEU A 143 -25.86 28.55 30.56
CA LEU A 143 -24.74 29.49 30.57
C LEU A 143 -24.90 30.53 29.44
N VAL A 144 -24.64 31.81 29.73
CA VAL A 144 -24.75 32.90 28.74
C VAL A 144 -23.67 32.79 27.64
N ASP A 145 -22.48 32.31 28.00
CA ASP A 145 -21.37 32.03 27.08
C ASP A 145 -20.81 30.62 27.36
N PRO A 146 -21.50 29.55 26.88
CA PRO A 146 -21.10 28.18 27.17
C PRO A 146 -19.84 27.82 26.39
N PRO A 147 -18.84 27.17 27.02
CA PRO A 147 -17.74 26.59 26.27
C PRO A 147 -18.25 25.45 25.35
N GLU A 148 -17.52 25.19 24.26
CA GLU A 148 -17.89 24.19 23.23
C GLU A 148 -18.23 22.78 23.77
N ASN A 149 -17.72 22.42 24.96
CA ASN A 149 -17.95 21.12 25.63
C ASN A 149 -18.91 21.25 26.83
N TYR A 150 -20.00 22.01 26.66
CA TYR A 150 -21.05 22.19 27.65
C TYR A 150 -22.14 21.11 27.51
N LYS A 151 -22.57 20.55 28.64
CA LYS A 151 -23.74 19.66 28.73
C LYS A 151 -24.69 20.21 29.80
N ASP A 152 -25.96 20.36 29.46
CA ASP A 152 -27.03 20.66 30.40
C ASP A 152 -27.89 19.43 30.68
N ASP A 153 -28.55 19.43 31.83
CA ASP A 153 -29.41 18.33 32.28
C ASP A 153 -30.83 18.40 31.73
N PHE A 154 -31.00 18.96 30.52
CA PHE A 154 -32.30 18.96 29.84
C PHE A 154 -32.62 17.58 29.24
N GLY A 155 -32.82 16.63 30.14
CA GLY A 155 -33.07 15.22 29.90
C GLY A 155 -34.15 14.65 30.82
N GLY A 156 -35.29 15.34 30.93
CA GLY A 156 -36.59 14.69 31.10
C GLY A 156 -37.33 14.92 32.43
N GLY A 157 -38.56 15.43 32.29
CA GLY A 157 -39.67 14.65 32.83
C GLY A 157 -39.54 13.20 32.31
N ILE A 158 -39.51 12.27 33.25
CA ILE A 158 -39.31 10.82 33.16
C ILE A 158 -39.64 10.16 31.80
N VAL A 159 -38.68 9.40 31.23
CA VAL A 159 -38.98 8.20 30.42
C VAL A 159 -37.98 7.08 30.75
N TYR A 160 -38.48 5.96 31.28
CA TYR A 160 -37.76 4.69 31.40
C TYR A 160 -38.12 3.74 30.24
N LYS A 161 -37.10 2.95 29.82
CA LYS A 161 -37.06 1.81 28.86
C LYS A 161 -36.90 2.19 27.39
N HIS A 162 -35.91 1.67 26.64
CA HIS A 162 -35.51 0.26 26.53
C HIS A 162 -33.99 -0.01 26.60
N GLU A 163 -33.69 -1.21 27.06
CA GLU A 163 -32.38 -1.86 27.08
C GLU A 163 -31.75 -1.96 25.68
N LYS A 164 -30.48 -1.57 25.58
CA LYS A 164 -29.40 -2.56 25.45
C LYS A 164 -28.14 -1.94 25.99
N ALA A 165 -27.46 -2.65 26.88
CA ALA A 165 -26.13 -2.28 27.34
C ALA A 165 -25.21 -2.11 26.12
N VAL A 166 -24.91 -0.86 25.76
CA VAL A 166 -23.64 -0.57 25.08
C VAL A 166 -22.63 -0.61 26.20
N GLY A 167 -22.20 -1.85 26.52
CA GLY A 167 -21.05 -2.07 27.37
C GLY A 167 -19.94 -1.14 26.92
N GLY A 168 -19.29 -0.49 27.89
CA GLY A 168 -18.25 0.48 27.65
C GLY A 168 -17.35 0.02 26.51
N ALA A 169 -17.34 0.80 25.42
CA ALA A 169 -16.34 0.63 24.39
C ALA A 169 -15.01 0.99 25.05
N ALA A 170 -14.36 -0.01 25.64
CA ALA A 170 -12.93 -0.02 25.80
C ALA A 170 -12.39 0.46 24.46
N ALA A 171 -11.67 1.59 24.47
CA ALA A 171 -11.14 2.22 23.28
C ALA A 171 -10.51 1.15 22.38
N GLU A 172 -11.24 0.69 21.36
CA GLU A 172 -10.78 -0.37 20.48
C GLU A 172 -9.48 0.14 19.88
N LYS A 173 -8.39 -0.62 20.06
CA LYS A 173 -7.12 -0.28 19.41
C LYS A 173 -7.41 -0.12 17.93
N LYS A 174 -7.23 1.11 17.42
CA LYS A 174 -7.43 1.51 16.03
C LYS A 174 -6.39 0.81 15.13
N ASN A 175 -6.58 -0.49 14.93
CA ASN A 175 -5.72 -1.36 14.14
C ASN A 175 -6.24 -1.40 12.68
N LEU A 176 -5.45 -1.98 11.76
CA LEU A 176 -5.83 -2.11 10.34
C LEU A 176 -7.23 -2.72 10.12
N ILE A 177 -7.61 -3.70 10.95
CA ILE A 177 -8.92 -4.37 10.90
C ILE A 177 -10.06 -3.41 11.26
N TYR A 178 -9.84 -2.50 12.22
CA TYR A 178 -10.82 -1.47 12.57
C TYR A 178 -11.07 -0.56 11.36
N TRP A 179 -10.01 -0.14 10.68
CA TRP A 179 -10.12 0.69 9.48
C TRP A 179 -10.83 -0.03 8.33
N VAL A 180 -10.50 -1.30 8.08
CA VAL A 180 -11.22 -2.11 7.08
C VAL A 180 -12.71 -2.20 7.42
N LYS A 181 -13.06 -2.51 8.68
CA LYS A 181 -14.47 -2.54 9.12
C LYS A 181 -15.16 -1.18 9.02
N PHE A 182 -14.47 -0.11 9.36
CA PHE A 182 -14.96 1.27 9.21
C PHE A 182 -15.29 1.56 7.75
N TYR A 183 -14.34 1.34 6.83
CA TYR A 183 -14.55 1.59 5.42
C TYR A 183 -15.64 0.71 4.79
N LEU A 184 -15.77 -0.55 5.21
CA LEU A 184 -16.86 -1.44 4.77
C LEU A 184 -18.23 -0.98 5.27
N LYS A 185 -18.30 -0.41 6.48
CA LYS A 185 -19.54 0.09 7.08
C LYS A 185 -20.04 1.36 6.40
N TYR A 186 -19.13 2.29 6.07
CA TYR A 186 -19.48 3.61 5.54
C TYR A 186 -19.39 3.72 4.01
N GLY A 187 -18.64 2.84 3.34
CA GLY A 187 -18.36 2.93 1.91
C GLY A 187 -19.37 2.22 0.99
N GLY A 188 -20.26 1.39 1.54
CA GLY A 188 -21.21 0.59 0.78
C GLY A 188 -20.58 -0.56 -0.02
N TRP A 189 -21.39 -1.23 -0.85
CA TRP A 189 -21.01 -2.47 -1.54
C TRP A 189 -19.83 -2.30 -2.53
N GLN A 190 -19.61 -1.09 -3.06
CA GLN A 190 -18.53 -0.78 -4.01
C GLN A 190 -17.15 -0.89 -3.36
N THR A 191 -17.03 -0.59 -2.06
CA THR A 191 -15.76 -0.77 -1.33
C THR A 191 -15.32 -2.23 -1.27
N TYR A 192 -16.25 -3.18 -1.35
CA TYR A 192 -15.90 -4.60 -1.40
C TYR A 192 -15.17 -4.95 -2.70
N PHE A 193 -15.54 -4.34 -3.83
CA PHE A 193 -14.86 -4.56 -5.11
C PHE A 193 -13.44 -3.99 -5.10
N ILE A 194 -13.28 -2.76 -4.60
CA ILE A 194 -11.96 -2.11 -4.41
C ILE A 194 -11.08 -2.98 -3.51
N ILE A 195 -11.60 -3.41 -2.35
CA ILE A 195 -10.83 -4.26 -1.43
C ILE A 195 -10.53 -5.63 -2.05
N ALA A 196 -11.47 -6.24 -2.77
CA ALA A 196 -11.25 -7.53 -3.41
C ALA A 196 -10.14 -7.47 -4.48
N PHE A 197 -10.14 -6.41 -5.30
CA PHE A 197 -9.12 -6.18 -6.33
C PHE A 197 -7.77 -5.86 -5.69
N ALA A 198 -7.76 -5.06 -4.62
CA ALA A 198 -6.57 -4.81 -3.83
C ALA A 198 -5.98 -6.09 -3.23
N LEU A 199 -6.81 -6.95 -2.64
CA LEU A 199 -6.38 -8.22 -2.07
C LEU A 199 -5.86 -9.18 -3.16
N PHE A 200 -6.54 -9.23 -4.32
CA PHE A 200 -6.09 -10.02 -5.46
C PHE A 200 -4.70 -9.54 -5.97
N GLY A 201 -4.51 -8.23 -6.12
CA GLY A 201 -3.24 -7.64 -6.50
C GLY A 201 -2.12 -7.94 -5.50
N LEU A 202 -2.40 -7.80 -4.20
CA LEU A 202 -1.41 -7.96 -3.13
C LEU A 202 -1.06 -9.43 -2.83
N PHE A 203 -2.04 -10.33 -2.84
CA PHE A 203 -1.83 -11.72 -2.38
C PHE A 203 -1.71 -12.73 -3.51
N VAL A 204 -2.21 -12.43 -4.70
CA VAL A 204 -2.08 -13.32 -5.86
C VAL A 204 -1.05 -12.77 -6.83
N VAL A 205 -1.31 -11.60 -7.41
CA VAL A 205 -0.51 -11.07 -8.52
C VAL A 205 0.91 -10.73 -8.09
N TRP A 206 1.08 -10.11 -6.91
CA TRP A 206 2.41 -9.76 -6.43
C TRP A 206 3.28 -10.98 -6.15
N PRO A 207 2.90 -11.95 -5.29
CA PRO A 207 3.75 -13.11 -5.04
C PRO A 207 4.09 -13.90 -6.31
N THR A 208 3.13 -14.06 -7.24
CA THR A 208 3.38 -14.78 -8.50
C THR A 208 4.36 -14.04 -9.41
N THR A 209 4.21 -12.72 -9.55
CA THR A 209 5.07 -11.89 -10.40
C THR A 209 6.48 -11.79 -9.82
N TRP A 210 6.57 -11.57 -8.50
CA TRP A 210 7.84 -11.57 -7.78
C TRP A 210 8.58 -12.90 -7.93
N TRP A 211 7.86 -14.02 -7.75
CA TRP A 211 8.45 -15.35 -7.88
C TRP A 211 8.97 -15.59 -9.29
N ARG A 212 8.19 -15.28 -10.33
CA ARG A 212 8.61 -15.47 -11.73
C ARG A 212 9.81 -14.61 -12.12
N LEU A 213 9.81 -13.31 -11.81
CA LEU A 213 10.87 -12.36 -12.19
C LEU A 213 12.10 -12.41 -11.26
N ARG A 214 12.15 -13.35 -10.33
CA ARG A 214 13.31 -13.55 -9.46
C ARG A 214 14.47 -14.10 -10.29
N LEU A 215 15.66 -13.49 -10.20
CA LEU A 215 16.84 -13.91 -10.97
C LEU A 215 17.16 -15.41 -10.82
N ALA A 216 16.88 -16.01 -9.66
CA ALA A 216 17.08 -17.44 -9.40
C ALA A 216 16.11 -18.38 -10.16
N ASN A 217 15.07 -17.85 -10.80
CA ASN A 217 14.17 -18.56 -11.71
C ASN A 217 14.44 -18.22 -13.19
N VAL A 218 15.24 -17.19 -13.44
CA VAL A 218 15.60 -16.69 -14.77
C VAL A 218 16.94 -17.29 -15.23
N PHE A 219 17.93 -17.28 -14.33
CA PHE A 219 19.24 -17.86 -14.52
C PHE A 219 19.41 -19.08 -13.61
N PRO A 220 20.06 -20.17 -14.08
CA PRO A 220 20.43 -21.27 -13.22
C PRO A 220 21.35 -20.74 -12.09
N PRO A 221 20.97 -20.91 -10.81
CA PRO A 221 21.65 -20.22 -9.73
C PRO A 221 22.96 -20.91 -9.34
N ASN A 222 24.00 -20.10 -9.08
CA ASN A 222 25.18 -20.55 -8.35
C ASN A 222 24.79 -20.84 -6.89
N LYS A 223 25.11 -22.05 -6.38
CA LYS A 223 24.75 -22.59 -5.03
C LYS A 223 24.26 -21.51 -4.03
N PRO A 224 22.95 -21.19 -3.95
CA PRO A 224 22.55 -20.05 -3.14
C PRO A 224 21.92 -20.49 -1.82
N GLY A 225 22.32 -19.83 -0.72
CA GLY A 225 21.48 -19.73 0.46
C GLY A 225 20.18 -18.97 0.16
N PHE A 226 19.14 -19.16 0.98
CA PHE A 226 17.81 -18.56 0.78
C PHE A 226 17.83 -17.05 0.49
N LEU A 227 18.67 -16.31 1.22
CA LEU A 227 18.84 -14.86 1.11
C LEU A 227 19.49 -14.43 -0.22
N TYR A 228 20.46 -15.20 -0.72
CA TYR A 228 21.11 -14.91 -2.01
C TYR A 228 20.13 -15.04 -3.16
N ALA A 229 19.24 -16.05 -3.11
CA ALA A 229 18.21 -16.22 -4.12
C ALA A 229 17.20 -15.05 -4.08
N ALA A 230 16.91 -14.47 -2.90
CA ALA A 230 15.81 -13.49 -2.71
C ALA A 230 16.10 -12.08 -3.24
N LEU A 231 17.35 -11.77 -3.58
CA LEU A 231 17.72 -10.44 -4.05
C LEU A 231 17.17 -10.16 -5.47
N PRO A 232 16.50 -9.01 -5.66
CA PRO A 232 15.89 -8.63 -6.94
C PRO A 232 16.87 -8.11 -7.99
N PHE A 233 18.08 -7.71 -7.59
CA PHE A 233 19.12 -7.17 -8.47
C PHE A 233 20.38 -8.02 -8.41
N ASP A 234 21.14 -8.00 -9.50
CA ASP A 234 22.47 -8.55 -9.50
C ASP A 234 23.45 -7.55 -8.85
N ARG A 235 23.74 -7.77 -7.57
CA ARG A 235 24.77 -7.03 -6.82
C ARG A 235 26.03 -7.88 -6.58
N THR A 236 26.05 -9.12 -7.07
CA THR A 236 27.00 -10.15 -6.61
C THR A 236 27.62 -10.98 -7.73
N GLY A 237 27.43 -10.62 -9.00
CA GLY A 237 27.95 -11.35 -10.16
C GLY A 237 27.15 -12.61 -10.51
N LYS A 238 25.83 -12.60 -10.35
CA LYS A 238 24.93 -13.70 -10.73
C LYS A 238 24.86 -13.93 -12.24
N THR A 239 25.03 -12.87 -13.02
CA THR A 239 25.04 -12.90 -14.49
C THR A 239 26.45 -12.81 -15.06
N ASP A 240 27.41 -12.35 -14.24
CA ASP A 240 28.82 -12.29 -14.62
C ASP A 240 29.38 -13.71 -14.76
N HIS A 241 30.05 -14.00 -15.87
CA HIS A 241 30.71 -15.29 -16.14
C HIS A 241 32.24 -15.16 -16.17
N LEU A 242 32.77 -13.94 -16.15
CA LEU A 242 34.20 -13.62 -16.16
C LEU A 242 34.83 -13.76 -14.77
N SER A 243 34.12 -13.32 -13.73
CA SER A 243 34.61 -13.43 -12.35
C SER A 243 34.65 -14.88 -11.89
N ASP A 244 35.66 -15.27 -11.10
CA ASP A 244 35.76 -16.61 -10.48
C ASP A 244 34.53 -16.97 -9.63
N LYS A 245 33.85 -15.95 -9.08
CA LYS A 245 32.59 -16.08 -8.31
C LYS A 245 31.33 -16.03 -9.18
N GLY A 246 31.51 -15.81 -10.49
CA GLY A 246 30.47 -15.73 -11.51
C GLY A 246 29.74 -17.04 -11.77
N ASN A 247 28.72 -16.98 -12.63
CA ASN A 247 27.83 -18.09 -12.91
C ASN A 247 28.55 -19.26 -13.58
N VAL A 248 28.66 -20.40 -12.88
CA VAL A 248 29.39 -21.58 -13.36
C VAL A 248 28.74 -22.18 -14.60
N TYR A 249 27.41 -22.12 -14.71
CA TYR A 249 26.71 -22.60 -15.89
C TYR A 249 27.10 -21.81 -17.14
N ILE A 250 27.06 -20.47 -17.04
CA ILE A 250 27.39 -19.58 -18.16
C ILE A 250 28.87 -19.73 -18.52
N ARG A 251 29.74 -19.87 -17.52
CA ARG A 251 31.17 -20.07 -17.73
C ARG A 251 31.48 -21.37 -18.46
N GLU A 252 30.84 -22.48 -18.11
CA GLU A 252 31.06 -23.75 -18.81
C GLU A 252 30.58 -23.67 -20.26
N VAL A 253 29.40 -23.09 -20.53
CA VAL A 253 28.94 -22.87 -21.90
C VAL A 253 29.92 -21.98 -22.69
N ALA A 254 30.37 -20.88 -22.08
CA ALA A 254 31.34 -19.97 -22.69
C ALA A 254 32.69 -20.65 -22.98
N LYS A 255 33.15 -21.55 -22.10
CA LYS A 255 34.39 -22.32 -22.27
C LYS A 255 34.32 -23.28 -23.46
N TYR A 256 33.20 -23.99 -23.63
CA TYR A 256 33.02 -24.86 -24.78
C TYR A 256 32.86 -24.06 -26.08
N TRP A 257 32.17 -22.91 -26.03
CA TRP A 257 32.08 -22.01 -27.16
C TRP A 257 33.45 -21.44 -27.58
N SER A 258 34.25 -20.93 -26.62
CA SER A 258 35.59 -20.43 -26.91
C SER A 258 36.50 -21.52 -27.48
N ARG A 259 36.36 -22.76 -27.00
CA ARG A 259 37.09 -23.91 -27.57
C ARG A 259 36.66 -24.19 -29.01
N ALA A 260 35.36 -24.13 -29.29
CA ALA A 260 34.86 -24.33 -30.65
C ALA A 260 35.42 -23.26 -31.61
N MET A 261 35.44 -22.01 -31.16
CA MET A 261 35.89 -20.89 -31.98
C MET A 261 37.41 -20.82 -32.12
N ALA A 262 38.18 -21.25 -31.12
CA ALA A 262 39.63 -21.43 -31.25
C ALA A 262 40.00 -22.42 -32.39
N ALA A 263 39.15 -23.41 -32.67
CA ALA A 263 39.33 -24.31 -33.81
C ALA A 263 39.05 -23.66 -35.18
N MET A 264 38.37 -22.50 -35.22
CA MET A 264 38.17 -21.70 -36.44
C MET A 264 39.33 -20.72 -36.71
N VAL A 265 40.14 -20.40 -35.70
CA VAL A 265 41.28 -19.50 -35.81
C VAL A 265 42.47 -20.27 -36.39
N GLN A 266 43.13 -19.69 -37.39
CA GLN A 266 44.34 -20.26 -37.97
C GLN A 266 45.53 -20.05 -37.01
N ASP A 267 45.81 -21.05 -36.19
CA ASP A 267 46.99 -21.06 -35.31
C ASP A 267 48.18 -21.76 -36.00
N PRO A 268 49.40 -21.19 -35.98
CA PRO A 268 50.61 -21.86 -36.47
C PRO A 268 50.90 -23.22 -35.80
N SER A 269 50.37 -23.47 -34.60
CA SER A 269 50.53 -24.73 -33.87
C SER A 269 49.87 -25.94 -34.54
N TYR A 270 48.90 -25.72 -35.44
CA TYR A 270 48.26 -26.79 -36.21
C TYR A 270 49.11 -27.24 -37.41
N TRP A 271 50.24 -26.58 -37.65
CA TRP A 271 51.16 -26.86 -38.76
C TRP A 271 52.45 -27.49 -38.24
N LYS A 272 53.09 -28.31 -39.09
CA LYS A 272 54.36 -29.00 -38.72
C LYS A 272 55.49 -28.01 -38.47
N SER A 273 55.48 -26.86 -39.14
CA SER A 273 56.41 -25.77 -38.92
C SER A 273 55.73 -24.42 -39.23
N THR A 274 56.24 -23.34 -38.62
CA THR A 274 55.80 -21.96 -38.91
C THR A 274 56.03 -21.59 -40.37
N ASP A 275 57.07 -22.14 -41.01
CA ASP A 275 57.37 -21.91 -42.42
C ASP A 275 56.32 -22.57 -43.33
N ASP A 276 55.79 -23.73 -42.95
CA ASP A 276 54.72 -24.41 -43.70
C ASP A 276 53.41 -23.61 -43.61
N PHE A 277 53.13 -22.98 -42.46
CA PHE A 277 51.97 -22.09 -42.30
C PHE A 277 52.05 -20.85 -43.20
N ILE A 278 53.23 -20.20 -43.26
CA ILE A 278 53.45 -19.00 -44.07
C ILE A 278 53.40 -19.31 -45.57
N LYS A 279 53.83 -20.52 -45.97
CA LYS A 279 53.88 -20.96 -47.38
C LYS A 279 52.58 -21.62 -47.86
N ALA A 280 51.66 -21.96 -46.95
CA ALA A 280 50.42 -22.64 -47.31
C ALA A 280 49.54 -21.78 -48.23
N SER A 281 48.96 -22.41 -49.24
CA SER A 281 47.95 -21.79 -50.09
C SER A 281 46.65 -21.54 -49.33
N MET A 282 45.83 -20.59 -49.78
CA MET A 282 44.52 -20.31 -49.16
C MET A 282 43.63 -21.56 -49.09
N GLN A 283 43.74 -22.46 -50.07
CA GLN A 283 42.99 -23.73 -50.10
C GLN A 283 43.46 -24.71 -49.02
N GLU A 284 44.76 -24.88 -48.85
CA GLU A 284 45.32 -25.74 -47.80
C GLU A 284 44.97 -25.22 -46.39
N GLN A 285 45.01 -23.90 -46.21
CA GLN A 285 44.56 -23.28 -44.95
C GLN A 285 43.07 -23.49 -44.69
N GLU A 286 42.24 -23.46 -45.73
CA GLU A 286 40.80 -23.71 -45.62
C GLU A 286 40.49 -25.19 -45.31
N GLU A 287 41.25 -26.13 -45.88
CA GLU A 287 41.13 -27.56 -45.59
C GLU A 287 41.53 -27.90 -44.15
N VAL A 288 42.65 -27.33 -43.67
CA VAL A 288 43.07 -27.48 -42.27
C VAL A 288 42.00 -26.91 -41.33
N LYS A 289 41.44 -25.72 -41.64
CA LYS A 289 40.34 -25.13 -40.89
C LYS A 289 39.09 -26.02 -40.85
N LYS A 290 38.71 -26.61 -42.00
CA LYS A 290 37.57 -27.54 -42.07
C LYS A 290 37.81 -28.80 -41.24
N ARG A 291 39.02 -29.36 -41.29
CA ARG A 291 39.40 -30.52 -40.45
C ARG A 291 39.32 -30.17 -38.96
N MET A 292 39.96 -29.08 -38.54
CA MET A 292 39.95 -28.64 -37.14
C MET A 292 38.54 -28.35 -36.62
N TRP A 293 37.69 -27.77 -37.46
CA TRP A 293 36.29 -27.56 -37.11
C TRP A 293 35.53 -28.87 -36.88
N VAL A 294 35.79 -29.90 -37.67
CA VAL A 294 35.15 -31.20 -37.51
C VAL A 294 35.69 -31.94 -36.28
N ASP A 295 37.00 -31.88 -36.05
CA ASP A 295 37.67 -32.66 -35.00
C ASP A 295 37.53 -32.01 -33.60
N GLU A 296 37.57 -30.68 -33.52
CA GLU A 296 37.53 -29.95 -32.24
C GLU A 296 36.31 -29.03 -32.10
N GLY A 297 35.92 -28.35 -33.19
CA GLY A 297 34.84 -27.36 -33.19
C GLY A 297 33.45 -27.95 -32.91
N LEU A 298 33.02 -28.91 -33.74
CA LEU A 298 31.72 -29.55 -33.63
C LEU A 298 31.52 -30.30 -32.30
N PRO A 299 32.48 -31.10 -31.79
CA PRO A 299 32.34 -31.74 -30.49
C PRO A 299 32.24 -30.74 -29.34
N ALA A 300 32.94 -29.61 -29.41
CA ALA A 300 32.83 -28.56 -28.41
C ALA A 300 31.45 -27.89 -28.42
N ILE A 301 30.84 -27.64 -29.59
CA ILE A 301 29.45 -27.17 -29.68
C ILE A 301 28.47 -28.20 -29.11
N GLU A 302 28.66 -29.49 -29.41
CA GLU A 302 27.81 -30.55 -28.88
C GLU A 302 27.91 -30.64 -27.35
N GLN A 303 29.10 -30.44 -26.78
CA GLN A 303 29.29 -30.32 -25.33
C GLN A 303 28.59 -29.08 -24.76
N ALA A 304 28.63 -27.93 -25.44
CA ALA A 304 27.90 -26.74 -25.03
C ALA A 304 26.37 -26.97 -25.03
N ILE A 305 25.85 -27.63 -26.06
CA ILE A 305 24.43 -28.01 -26.17
C ILE A 305 24.04 -28.99 -25.06
N ASP A 306 24.91 -29.97 -24.76
CA ASP A 306 24.68 -30.94 -23.68
C ASP A 306 24.60 -30.24 -22.32
N VAL A 307 25.51 -29.31 -22.03
CA VAL A 307 25.45 -28.47 -20.83
C VAL A 307 24.15 -27.67 -20.78
N CYS A 308 23.66 -27.17 -21.93
CA CYS A 308 22.40 -26.45 -21.99
C CYS A 308 21.16 -27.32 -21.72
N LYS A 309 21.19 -28.60 -22.11
CA LYS A 309 20.06 -29.53 -21.94
C LYS A 309 20.08 -30.22 -20.57
N ASN A 310 21.25 -30.72 -20.18
CA ASN A 310 21.44 -31.62 -19.05
C ASN A 310 22.07 -30.92 -17.82
N GLY A 311 22.65 -29.74 -18.00
CA GLY A 311 23.28 -28.95 -16.95
C GLY A 311 24.77 -29.25 -16.81
N VAL A 312 25.44 -28.53 -15.92
CA VAL A 312 26.88 -28.72 -15.70
C VAL A 312 27.15 -30.03 -14.95
N PRO A 313 28.06 -30.89 -15.44
CA PRO A 313 28.48 -32.10 -14.73
C PRO A 313 28.93 -31.78 -13.29
N GLY A 314 28.35 -32.46 -12.29
CA GLY A 314 28.68 -32.27 -10.88
C GLY A 314 27.92 -31.17 -10.13
N ILE A 315 27.03 -30.41 -10.80
CA ILE A 315 26.18 -29.39 -10.16
C ILE A 315 24.71 -29.80 -10.21
N LYS A 316 24.14 -30.16 -9.06
CA LYS A 316 22.71 -30.47 -8.95
C LYS A 316 21.87 -29.18 -8.91
N LEU A 317 21.18 -28.87 -10.00
CA LEU A 317 20.21 -27.78 -10.08
C LEU A 317 18.88 -28.18 -9.43
N LYS A 318 18.11 -27.19 -8.96
CA LYS A 318 16.77 -27.43 -8.36
C LYS A 318 15.69 -27.75 -9.40
N LYS A 319 15.87 -27.24 -10.62
CA LYS A 319 14.99 -27.38 -11.78
C LYS A 319 15.79 -27.89 -12.96
N LYS A 320 15.12 -28.46 -13.96
CA LYS A 320 15.79 -28.81 -15.21
C LYS A 320 16.36 -27.54 -15.87
N PRO A 321 17.53 -27.59 -16.53
CA PRO A 321 18.13 -26.43 -17.19
C PRO A 321 17.17 -25.71 -18.15
N LEU A 322 16.39 -26.47 -18.91
CA LEU A 322 15.42 -25.94 -19.89
C LEU A 322 14.20 -25.26 -19.27
N GLU A 323 13.95 -25.41 -17.97
CA GLU A 323 12.91 -24.64 -17.27
C GLU A 323 13.33 -23.20 -17.01
N TYR A 324 14.63 -22.90 -17.13
CA TYR A 324 15.14 -21.54 -17.06
C TYR A 324 15.05 -20.89 -18.45
N PRO A 325 14.56 -19.65 -18.55
CA PRO A 325 14.53 -18.91 -19.82
C PRO A 325 15.90 -18.72 -20.46
N PHE A 326 16.93 -18.38 -19.68
CA PHE A 326 18.24 -18.05 -20.24
C PHE A 326 18.94 -19.23 -20.96
N PRO A 327 18.97 -20.46 -20.40
CA PRO A 327 19.40 -21.66 -21.14
C PRO A 327 18.71 -21.89 -22.49
N ARG A 328 17.41 -21.57 -22.60
CA ARG A 328 16.68 -21.71 -23.87
C ARG A 328 17.15 -20.70 -24.92
N VAL A 329 17.43 -19.46 -24.49
CA VAL A 329 18.03 -18.43 -25.33
C VAL A 329 19.39 -18.87 -25.86
N LEU A 330 20.29 -19.36 -24.99
CA LEU A 330 21.60 -19.87 -25.40
C LEU A 330 21.51 -21.10 -26.30
N LEU A 331 20.57 -22.01 -26.01
CA LEU A 331 20.37 -23.21 -26.81
C LEU A 331 19.97 -22.86 -28.25
N ALA A 332 19.10 -21.87 -28.44
CA ALA A 332 18.70 -21.41 -29.77
C ALA A 332 19.90 -20.92 -30.60
N ALA A 333 20.84 -20.21 -29.98
CA ALA A 333 22.08 -19.79 -30.61
C ALA A 333 22.92 -21.00 -31.08
N LEU A 334 23.17 -21.94 -30.16
CA LEU A 334 24.03 -23.10 -30.40
C LEU A 334 23.43 -24.10 -31.40
N GLU A 335 22.11 -24.32 -31.36
CA GLU A 335 21.43 -25.21 -32.30
C GLU A 335 21.41 -24.63 -33.71
N ASN A 336 21.29 -23.31 -33.85
CA ASN A 336 21.41 -22.64 -35.14
C ASN A 336 22.83 -22.78 -35.71
N GLN A 337 23.86 -22.57 -34.88
CA GLN A 337 25.26 -22.76 -35.30
C GLN A 337 25.55 -24.20 -35.73
N ARG A 338 25.01 -25.19 -35.00
CA ARG A 338 25.13 -26.61 -35.36
C ARG A 338 24.52 -26.91 -36.73
N ALA A 339 23.39 -26.28 -37.06
CA ALA A 339 22.73 -26.45 -38.35
C ALA A 339 23.53 -25.83 -39.52
N ASN A 340 24.20 -24.69 -39.27
CA ASN A 340 24.86 -23.91 -40.32
C ASN A 340 26.31 -24.32 -40.67
N ARG A 341 26.89 -25.33 -40.00
CA ARG A 341 28.18 -26.00 -40.33
C ARG A 341 29.21 -25.13 -41.09
N ASN A 342 29.65 -24.00 -40.50
CA ASN A 342 30.71 -23.09 -41.01
C ASN A 342 30.36 -21.99 -42.03
N ASN A 343 29.10 -21.64 -42.26
CA ASN A 343 28.82 -20.49 -43.14
C ASN A 343 29.06 -19.15 -42.42
N TRP A 344 29.77 -18.18 -43.02
CA TRP A 344 30.06 -16.87 -42.36
C TRP A 344 28.78 -16.06 -42.05
N TRP A 345 27.73 -16.25 -42.86
CA TRP A 345 26.38 -15.73 -42.60
C TRP A 345 25.65 -16.42 -41.43
N ALA A 346 26.23 -17.47 -40.84
CA ALA A 346 25.67 -18.14 -39.67
C ALA A 346 25.66 -17.24 -38.42
N SER A 347 26.58 -16.28 -38.32
CA SER A 347 26.57 -15.33 -37.20
C SER A 347 25.27 -14.51 -37.16
N GLN A 348 24.84 -13.99 -38.32
CA GLN A 348 23.61 -13.20 -38.42
C GLN A 348 22.36 -14.05 -38.15
N GLU A 349 22.37 -15.31 -38.59
CA GLU A 349 21.23 -16.21 -38.36
C GLU A 349 21.17 -16.70 -36.91
N MET A 350 22.33 -16.89 -36.27
CA MET A 350 22.45 -17.16 -34.84
C MET A 350 21.98 -15.98 -34.00
N ASP A 351 22.39 -14.75 -34.33
CA ASP A 351 21.94 -13.52 -33.66
C ASP A 351 20.42 -13.39 -33.75
N ARG A 352 19.85 -13.57 -34.96
CA ARG A 352 18.39 -13.56 -35.16
C ARG A 352 17.67 -14.66 -34.40
N ALA A 353 18.19 -15.88 -34.38
CA ALA A 353 17.59 -16.99 -33.64
C ALA A 353 17.58 -16.72 -32.13
N THR A 354 18.66 -16.10 -31.63
CA THR A 354 18.82 -15.75 -30.23
C THR A 354 17.91 -14.59 -29.84
N GLU A 355 17.83 -13.55 -30.68
CA GLU A 355 16.96 -12.39 -30.49
C GLU A 355 15.48 -12.82 -30.52
N ASN A 356 15.07 -13.60 -31.52
CA ASN A 356 13.71 -14.13 -31.61
C ASN A 356 13.31 -14.97 -30.37
N THR A 357 14.23 -15.79 -29.86
CA THR A 357 13.98 -16.59 -28.66
C THR A 357 13.96 -15.70 -27.41
N SER A 358 14.83 -14.71 -27.32
CA SER A 358 14.86 -13.73 -26.24
C SER A 358 13.56 -12.95 -26.14
N TYR A 359 13.00 -12.50 -27.28
CA TYR A 359 11.70 -11.82 -27.31
C TYR A 359 10.56 -12.73 -26.87
N LYS A 360 10.52 -13.99 -27.30
CA LYS A 360 9.51 -14.95 -26.85
C LYS A 360 9.58 -15.18 -25.34
N GLU A 361 10.78 -15.41 -24.82
CA GLU A 361 11.01 -15.69 -23.41
C GLU A 361 10.72 -14.49 -22.51
N ILE A 362 11.03 -13.26 -22.95
CA ILE A 362 10.70 -12.06 -22.19
C ILE A 362 9.21 -11.76 -22.23
N ASP A 363 8.53 -12.01 -23.34
CA ASP A 363 7.08 -11.84 -23.45
C ASP A 363 6.34 -12.83 -22.52
N ASP A 364 6.78 -14.08 -22.49
CA ASP A 364 6.29 -15.09 -21.53
C ASP A 364 6.50 -14.68 -20.06
N LEU A 365 7.61 -13.99 -19.77
CA LEU A 365 7.89 -13.43 -18.44
C LEU A 365 7.02 -12.20 -18.12
N LYS A 366 6.70 -11.35 -19.11
CA LYS A 366 5.89 -10.14 -18.96
C LYS A 366 4.38 -10.42 -18.87
N SER A 367 3.92 -11.45 -19.60
CA SER A 367 2.52 -11.74 -19.93
C SER A 367 1.49 -11.40 -18.86
N TRP A 368 1.22 -12.29 -17.90
CA TRP A 368 0.04 -12.12 -17.04
C TRP A 368 0.29 -11.18 -15.84
N GLY A 369 1.42 -11.34 -15.15
CA GLY A 369 1.65 -10.67 -13.87
C GLY A 369 1.82 -9.15 -13.98
N ILE A 370 2.65 -8.70 -14.93
CA ILE A 370 2.96 -7.28 -15.12
C ILE A 370 1.75 -6.54 -15.71
N THR A 371 1.11 -7.12 -16.71
CA THR A 371 -0.10 -6.56 -17.34
C THR A 371 -1.25 -6.42 -16.34
N THR A 372 -1.39 -7.37 -15.41
CA THR A 372 -2.44 -7.29 -14.38
C THR A 372 -2.19 -6.12 -13.41
N PHE A 373 -0.95 -5.80 -13.05
CA PHE A 373 -0.66 -4.61 -12.24
C PHE A 373 -1.02 -3.30 -12.93
N TRP A 374 -0.78 -3.22 -14.24
CA TRP A 374 -1.20 -2.06 -15.02
C TRP A 374 -2.73 -1.92 -15.04
N ALA A 375 -3.44 -3.03 -15.26
CA ALA A 375 -4.90 -3.06 -15.23
C ALA A 375 -5.45 -2.66 -13.85
N LEU A 376 -4.96 -3.26 -12.76
CA LEU A 376 -5.36 -2.92 -11.40
C LEU A 376 -5.07 -1.46 -11.06
N GLY A 377 -3.87 -0.96 -11.40
CA GLY A 377 -3.48 0.43 -11.16
C GLY A 377 -4.36 1.44 -11.91
N SER A 378 -4.91 1.07 -13.06
CA SER A 378 -5.79 1.93 -13.87
C SER A 378 -7.26 1.82 -13.48
N ILE A 379 -7.73 0.62 -13.11
CA ILE A 379 -9.14 0.34 -12.77
C ILE A 379 -9.49 0.78 -11.34
N GLU A 380 -8.58 0.65 -10.37
CA GLU A 380 -8.82 1.02 -8.97
C GLU A 380 -9.30 2.47 -8.78
N PRO A 381 -8.63 3.50 -9.37
CA PRO A 381 -9.14 4.88 -9.31
C PRO A 381 -10.49 5.06 -9.98
N MET A 382 -10.74 4.34 -11.09
CA MET A 382 -12.03 4.39 -11.80
C MET A 382 -13.16 3.80 -10.97
N LEU A 383 -12.92 2.72 -10.23
CA LEU A 383 -13.86 2.15 -9.27
C LEU A 383 -14.14 3.11 -8.11
N GLY A 384 -13.11 3.83 -7.64
CA GLY A 384 -13.26 4.88 -6.63
C GLY A 384 -14.18 6.01 -7.09
N LEU A 385 -13.98 6.50 -8.33
CA LEU A 385 -14.84 7.50 -8.97
C LEU A 385 -16.27 6.97 -9.19
N PHE A 386 -16.44 5.72 -9.61
CA PHE A 386 -17.77 5.13 -9.72
C PHE A 386 -18.51 5.11 -8.37
N GLY A 387 -17.77 4.82 -7.28
CA GLY A 387 -18.29 4.90 -5.92
C GLY A 387 -18.78 6.31 -5.54
N THR A 388 -18.13 7.38 -6.01
CA THR A 388 -18.59 8.75 -5.72
C THR A 388 -19.91 9.05 -6.37
N VAL A 389 -20.04 8.71 -7.66
CA VAL A 389 -21.27 8.96 -8.42
C VAL A 389 -22.44 8.25 -7.77
N GLN A 390 -22.25 7.00 -7.33
CA GLN A 390 -23.29 6.26 -6.64
C GLN A 390 -23.57 6.79 -5.21
N GLY A 391 -22.56 7.24 -4.47
CA GLY A 391 -22.74 7.82 -3.13
C GLY A 391 -23.55 9.12 -3.18
N ILE A 392 -23.19 10.00 -4.12
CA ILE A 392 -23.91 11.25 -4.38
C ILE A 392 -25.34 10.97 -4.86
N GLN A 393 -25.52 10.01 -5.78
CA GLN A 393 -26.85 9.58 -6.23
C GLN A 393 -27.74 9.15 -5.05
N LYS A 394 -27.22 8.31 -4.14
CA LYS A 394 -27.97 7.86 -2.96
C LYS A 394 -28.31 9.01 -2.02
N ALA A 395 -27.41 9.98 -1.85
CA ALA A 395 -27.65 11.16 -1.03
C ALA A 395 -28.87 11.95 -1.56
N PHE A 396 -28.90 12.23 -2.87
CA PHE A 396 -30.01 12.95 -3.49
C PHE A 396 -31.33 12.16 -3.49
N MET A 397 -31.30 10.84 -3.69
CA MET A 397 -32.49 10.01 -3.58
C MET A 397 -33.08 10.00 -2.17
N GLY A 398 -32.23 9.98 -1.13
CA GLY A 398 -32.67 10.05 0.26
C GLY A 398 -33.35 11.37 0.61
N ILE A 399 -32.79 12.48 0.13
CA ILE A 399 -33.38 13.82 0.29
C ILE A 399 -34.74 13.90 -0.41
N GLN A 400 -34.82 13.41 -1.66
CA GLN A 400 -36.07 13.43 -2.41
C GLN A 400 -37.18 12.64 -1.73
N ALA A 401 -36.87 11.51 -1.09
CA ALA A 401 -37.84 10.73 -0.32
C ALA A 401 -38.32 11.50 0.92
N GLN A 402 -37.40 12.13 1.65
CA GLN A 402 -37.72 12.85 2.88
C GLN A 402 -38.55 14.13 2.61
N LEU A 403 -38.22 14.87 1.55
CA LEU A 403 -39.00 16.04 1.11
C LEU A 403 -40.42 15.67 0.63
N ARG A 404 -40.63 14.43 0.17
CA ARG A 404 -41.97 13.93 -0.18
C ARG A 404 -42.81 13.58 1.05
N GLU A 405 -42.18 13.09 2.11
CA GLU A 405 -42.87 12.69 3.35
C GLU A 405 -43.14 13.88 4.27
N ASN A 406 -42.22 14.86 4.35
CA ASN A 406 -42.38 16.08 5.15
C ASN A 406 -41.89 17.32 4.37
N PRO A 407 -42.80 18.13 3.80
CA PRO A 407 -42.45 19.34 3.04
C PRO A 407 -41.81 20.46 3.90
N ASP A 408 -42.11 20.48 5.20
CA ASP A 408 -41.61 21.47 6.17
C ASP A 408 -40.32 21.00 6.90
N ALA A 409 -39.71 19.90 6.45
CA ALA A 409 -38.46 19.41 7.02
C ALA A 409 -37.39 20.52 7.00
N GLN A 410 -36.91 20.89 8.18
CA GLN A 410 -35.93 21.98 8.33
C GLN A 410 -34.63 21.66 7.58
N MET A 411 -33.96 22.70 7.07
CA MET A 411 -32.68 22.57 6.35
C MET A 411 -31.64 21.75 7.13
N ALA A 412 -31.65 21.81 8.47
CA ALA A 412 -30.69 21.10 9.31
C ALA A 412 -30.76 19.57 9.16
N GLU A 413 -31.96 18.97 9.10
CA GLU A 413 -32.13 17.51 8.97
C GLU A 413 -31.75 17.02 7.57
N THR A 414 -31.98 17.86 6.55
CA THR A 414 -31.63 17.56 5.16
C THR A 414 -30.11 17.57 4.94
N VAL A 415 -29.39 18.48 5.62
CA VAL A 415 -27.93 18.59 5.55
C VAL A 415 -27.23 17.39 6.19
N GLU A 416 -27.75 16.87 7.31
CA GLU A 416 -27.16 15.70 7.97
C GLU A 416 -27.23 14.44 7.08
N LYS A 417 -28.36 14.20 6.41
CA LYS A 417 -28.49 13.07 5.47
C LYS A 417 -27.62 13.23 4.22
N LEU A 418 -27.44 14.47 3.73
CA LEU A 418 -26.53 14.76 2.63
C LEU A 418 -25.07 14.42 3.01
N ALA A 419 -24.65 14.83 4.21
CA ALA A 419 -23.29 14.65 4.70
C ALA A 419 -22.87 13.17 4.70
N GLY A 420 -23.78 12.26 5.10
CA GLY A 420 -23.51 10.82 5.10
C GLY A 420 -23.23 10.24 3.71
N GLY A 421 -24.02 10.61 2.69
CA GLY A 421 -23.84 10.11 1.32
C GLY A 421 -22.60 10.70 0.64
N ILE A 422 -22.25 11.96 0.94
CA ILE A 422 -21.01 12.58 0.48
C ILE A 422 -19.79 11.93 1.15
N GLN A 423 -19.86 11.64 2.45
CA GLN A 423 -18.78 10.96 3.15
C GLN A 423 -18.51 9.57 2.57
N GLN A 424 -19.56 8.81 2.26
CA GLN A 424 -19.43 7.53 1.54
C GLN A 424 -18.69 7.70 0.21
N ALA A 425 -19.09 8.70 -0.59
CA ALA A 425 -18.47 8.98 -1.89
C ALA A 425 -16.97 9.32 -1.76
N LEU A 426 -16.59 10.16 -0.80
CA LEU A 426 -15.19 10.54 -0.59
C LEU A 426 -14.34 9.34 -0.17
N ILE A 427 -14.87 8.49 0.71
CA ILE A 427 -14.19 7.28 1.19
C ILE A 427 -13.85 6.34 0.01
N THR A 428 -14.78 6.10 -0.91
CA THR A 428 -14.53 5.18 -2.03
C THR A 428 -13.43 5.68 -2.95
N THR A 429 -13.37 6.99 -3.20
CA THR A 429 -12.29 7.61 -3.99
C THR A 429 -10.94 7.40 -3.35
N ILE A 430 -10.85 7.69 -2.06
CA ILE A 430 -9.57 7.61 -1.38
C ILE A 430 -9.06 6.16 -1.39
N LEU A 431 -9.93 5.19 -1.16
CA LEU A 431 -9.55 3.78 -1.24
C LEU A 431 -9.09 3.37 -2.64
N GLY A 432 -9.80 3.80 -3.70
CA GLY A 432 -9.39 3.51 -5.07
C GLY A 432 -8.02 4.11 -5.43
N LEU A 433 -7.75 5.34 -4.99
CA LEU A 433 -6.43 5.96 -5.20
C LEU A 433 -5.34 5.32 -4.34
N LEU A 434 -5.67 4.95 -3.10
CA LEU A 434 -4.76 4.32 -2.15
C LEU A 434 -4.19 3.02 -2.70
N PHE A 435 -4.99 2.20 -3.39
CA PHE A 435 -4.53 0.95 -3.99
C PHE A 435 -4.03 1.13 -5.42
N GLY A 436 -4.66 2.01 -6.21
CA GLY A 436 -4.29 2.27 -7.60
C GLY A 436 -2.85 2.79 -7.76
N ILE A 437 -2.46 3.78 -6.94
CA ILE A 437 -1.13 4.40 -7.05
C ILE A 437 0.00 3.38 -6.78
N PRO A 438 0.00 2.61 -5.68
CA PRO A 438 1.02 1.59 -5.45
C PRO A 438 1.07 0.49 -6.52
N PHE A 439 -0.07 0.04 -7.04
CA PHE A 439 -0.08 -0.95 -8.12
C PHE A 439 0.56 -0.41 -9.40
N MET A 440 0.32 0.85 -9.72
CA MET A 440 0.94 1.48 -10.89
C MET A 440 2.46 1.65 -10.71
N LEU A 441 2.92 2.02 -9.51
CA LEU A 441 4.35 2.04 -9.19
C LEU A 441 4.98 0.64 -9.33
N MET A 442 4.26 -0.38 -8.87
CA MET A 442 4.70 -1.77 -8.97
C MET A 442 4.79 -2.25 -10.43
N TYR A 443 3.86 -1.83 -11.28
CA TYR A 443 3.92 -2.07 -12.73
C TYR A 443 5.21 -1.49 -13.32
N TYR A 444 5.51 -0.21 -13.07
CA TYR A 444 6.74 0.42 -13.60
C TYR A 444 8.00 -0.26 -13.07
N TYR A 445 8.02 -0.65 -11.80
CA TYR A 445 9.13 -1.38 -11.20
C TYR A 445 9.37 -2.74 -11.87
N TYR A 446 8.32 -3.57 -12.02
CA TYR A 446 8.47 -4.89 -12.63
C TYR A 446 8.74 -4.82 -14.13
N ARG A 447 8.17 -3.84 -14.82
CA ARG A 447 8.48 -3.58 -16.24
C ARG A 447 9.96 -3.26 -16.42
N GLY A 448 10.49 -2.28 -15.66
CA GLY A 448 11.91 -1.94 -15.71
C GLY A 448 12.82 -3.10 -15.33
N LYS A 449 12.37 -3.98 -14.43
CA LYS A 449 13.10 -5.20 -14.08
C LYS A 449 13.11 -6.24 -15.21
N ALA A 450 12.00 -6.40 -15.93
CA ALA A 450 11.94 -7.28 -17.09
C ALA A 450 12.88 -6.76 -18.19
N ASP A 451 12.87 -5.45 -18.44
CA ASP A 451 13.77 -4.83 -19.42
C ASP A 451 15.24 -4.99 -19.00
N PHE A 452 15.58 -4.83 -17.71
CA PHE A 452 16.92 -5.13 -17.19
C PHE A 452 17.34 -6.59 -17.43
N ILE A 453 16.45 -7.56 -17.22
CA ILE A 453 16.73 -8.98 -17.48
C ILE A 453 17.04 -9.20 -18.97
N PHE A 454 16.23 -8.62 -19.85
CA PHE A 454 16.42 -8.70 -21.29
C PHE A 454 17.77 -8.12 -21.72
N SER A 455 18.10 -6.89 -21.29
CA SER A 455 19.42 -6.30 -21.58
C SER A 455 20.57 -7.14 -21.05
N LYS A 456 20.40 -7.81 -19.90
CA LYS A 456 21.41 -8.74 -19.38
C LYS A 456 21.53 -10.02 -20.19
N TRP A 457 20.46 -10.52 -20.80
CA TRP A 457 20.57 -11.64 -21.72
C TRP A 457 21.36 -11.26 -22.96
N GLU A 458 21.05 -10.12 -23.57
CA GLU A 458 21.77 -9.61 -24.74
C GLU A 458 23.25 -9.39 -24.43
N GLU A 459 23.58 -8.72 -23.33
CA GLU A 459 24.96 -8.47 -22.91
C GLU A 459 25.76 -9.79 -22.80
N ILE A 460 25.23 -10.80 -22.11
CA ILE A 460 25.92 -12.08 -21.91
C ILE A 460 26.03 -12.85 -23.23
N VAL A 461 24.98 -12.87 -24.04
CA VAL A 461 24.97 -13.55 -25.34
C VAL A 461 26.03 -12.93 -26.24
N ILE A 462 26.01 -11.61 -26.41
CA ILE A 462 26.98 -10.88 -27.24
C ILE A 462 28.40 -11.13 -26.72
N GLU A 463 28.60 -11.07 -25.41
CA GLU A 463 29.91 -11.32 -24.82
C GLU A 463 30.42 -12.74 -25.09
N ILE A 464 29.57 -13.76 -25.01
CA ILE A 464 29.95 -15.15 -25.33
C ILE A 464 30.23 -15.30 -26.83
N LEU A 465 29.34 -14.78 -27.68
CA LEU A 465 29.42 -14.96 -29.13
C LEU A 465 30.59 -14.19 -29.77
N ASN A 466 30.89 -12.97 -29.29
CA ASN A 466 31.94 -12.11 -29.84
C ASN A 466 33.34 -12.33 -29.26
N ARG A 467 33.50 -13.11 -28.16
CA ARG A 467 34.83 -13.41 -27.58
C ARG A 467 35.64 -14.46 -28.35
N ALA A 468 35.13 -14.80 -29.52
CA ALA A 468 35.62 -15.80 -30.45
C ALA A 468 36.30 -15.12 -31.64
#